data_AF-A0A947BZJ4-F1
#
_entry.id   AF-A0A947BZJ4-F1
#
_cell.length_a   1.000
_cell.length_b   1.000
_cell.length_c   1.000
_cell.angle_alpha   90.00
_cell.angle_beta   90.00
_cell.angle_gamma   90.00
#
_symmetry.space_group_name_H-M   'P 1'
#
loop_
_entity.id
_entity.type
_entity.pdbx_description
1 polymer ?
#
loop_
_entity_poly.entity_id
_entity_poly.type
_entity_poly.pdbx_seq_one_letter_code
_entity_poly.pdbx_strand_id
1 'polypeptide(L)'
;MFKYLLLAFVVCLETILLARVISEPPTVLPFRDRAPVVNTILQDRLDNLLPELMQDSSLDMWIVIYREYSEDALFYSLVPQPTFAARRTTILVFNKDPETNKVERFSVSRYPIGEFYPTRWEGGSLEQQWQRLAELVAEIEPKRIGINISKDWALADGLTAGMHRQLTKYLDDKFVERLVPAENLVIRWLETRTEQEIKNYTHIVAIARGVISEAFSNRVITPGVTTTDDVAWYIRQRFEDLNVRPWFQPYVNVQRRGDNYAADAKFMGKSPRVIQRGDVLHTDVGICYLTLCTDTQEMGYVLRFAEKEVPKGLKDALADGNAWQDTMTQQFKTGRTGNEILDRAKTAAKKAKLNASI
;
A
#
# COMPACT_ATOMS: atom_id res chain seq x y z
N MET A 1 17.40 64.31 -19.28
CA MET A 1 18.44 63.26 -19.31
C MET A 1 18.34 62.45 -18.01
N PHE A 2 17.39 61.51 -17.90
CA PHE A 2 17.37 60.49 -16.85
C PHE A 2 16.65 59.26 -17.40
N LYS A 3 17.42 58.19 -17.61
CA LYS A 3 16.98 56.90 -18.12
C LYS A 3 16.36 56.10 -16.97
N TYR A 4 15.17 55.56 -17.18
CA TYR A 4 14.60 54.53 -16.31
C TYR A 4 15.32 53.20 -16.56
N LEU A 5 16.05 52.71 -15.56
CA LEU A 5 16.65 51.38 -15.55
C LEU A 5 15.68 50.47 -14.79
N LEU A 6 14.91 49.65 -15.52
CA LEU A 6 14.13 48.56 -14.95
C LEU A 6 15.10 47.45 -14.54
N LEU A 7 15.33 47.26 -13.24
CA LEU A 7 16.03 46.09 -12.72
C LEU A 7 15.02 44.94 -12.64
N ALA A 8 15.06 44.02 -13.61
CA ALA A 8 14.35 42.75 -13.52
C ALA A 8 15.09 41.86 -12.51
N PHE A 9 14.55 41.73 -11.30
CA PHE A 9 14.99 40.72 -10.34
C PHE A 9 14.49 39.36 -10.83
N VAL A 10 15.35 38.60 -11.51
CA VAL A 10 15.12 37.18 -11.73
C VAL A 10 15.38 36.49 -10.39
N VAL A 11 14.32 36.28 -9.61
CA VAL A 11 14.36 35.34 -8.49
C VAL A 11 14.39 33.94 -9.10
N CYS A 12 15.59 33.38 -9.24
CA CYS A 12 15.74 31.93 -9.39
C CYS A 12 15.15 31.28 -8.13
N LEU A 13 13.91 30.80 -8.23
CA LEU A 13 13.37 29.83 -7.28
C LEU A 13 14.13 28.52 -7.53
N GLU A 14 15.29 28.36 -6.91
CA GLU A 14 15.76 27.02 -6.60
C GLU A 14 14.73 26.43 -5.62
N THR A 15 13.91 25.49 -6.11
CA THR A 15 13.09 24.65 -5.26
C THR A 15 14.02 23.78 -4.43
N ILE A 16 14.55 24.33 -3.34
CA ILE A 16 15.04 23.53 -2.23
C ILE A 16 13.81 22.77 -1.75
N LEU A 17 13.80 21.46 -2.00
CA LEU A 17 12.81 20.52 -1.48
C LEU A 17 12.99 20.46 0.04
N LEU A 18 12.64 21.53 0.75
CA LEU A 18 12.62 21.53 2.20
C LEU A 18 11.59 20.48 2.61
N ALA A 19 12.04 19.47 3.36
CA ALA A 19 11.15 18.47 3.92
C ALA A 19 10.03 19.19 4.66
N ARG A 20 8.78 18.96 4.24
CA ARG A 20 7.63 19.65 4.81
C ARG A 20 7.50 19.24 6.27
N VAL A 21 7.61 20.21 7.18
CA VAL A 21 7.30 20.00 8.60
C VAL A 21 5.79 19.85 8.71
N ILE A 22 5.36 18.73 9.29
CA ILE A 22 3.95 18.42 9.54
C ILE A 22 3.77 18.49 11.05
N SER A 23 3.13 19.56 11.51
CA SER A 23 2.85 19.78 12.93
C SER A 23 1.54 19.16 13.39
N GLU A 24 0.59 18.96 12.47
CA GLU A 24 -0.74 18.42 12.75
C GLU A 24 -1.19 17.53 11.58
N PRO A 25 -2.03 16.51 11.84
CA PRO A 25 -2.55 15.66 10.78
C PRO A 25 -3.44 16.47 9.82
N PRO A 26 -3.23 16.37 8.49
CA PRO A 26 -4.11 17.00 7.51
C PRO A 26 -5.52 16.37 7.52
N THR A 27 -6.46 17.06 6.87
CA THR A 27 -7.87 16.66 6.82
C THR A 27 -8.09 15.29 6.19
N VAL A 28 -8.93 14.48 6.82
CA VAL A 28 -9.40 13.19 6.30
C VAL A 28 -10.80 13.35 5.71
N LEU A 29 -11.03 12.79 4.52
CA LEU A 29 -12.35 12.83 3.88
C LEU A 29 -13.41 12.09 4.72
N PRO A 30 -14.65 12.61 4.79
CA PRO A 30 -15.81 11.85 5.27
C PRO A 30 -15.96 10.53 4.49
N PHE A 31 -16.50 9.48 5.12
CA PHE A 31 -16.61 8.15 4.49
C PHE A 31 -17.31 8.16 3.13
N ARG A 32 -18.39 8.94 2.99
CA ARG A 32 -19.13 9.09 1.73
C ARG A 32 -18.24 9.62 0.60
N ASP A 33 -17.36 10.57 0.90
CA ASP A 33 -16.53 11.25 -0.09
C ASP A 33 -15.28 10.45 -0.47
N ARG A 34 -14.99 9.36 0.25
CA ARG A 34 -13.91 8.41 -0.10
C ARG A 34 -14.28 7.55 -1.29
N ALA A 35 -15.54 7.17 -1.44
CA ALA A 35 -15.97 6.24 -2.49
C ALA A 35 -15.67 6.74 -3.90
N PRO A 36 -15.96 8.00 -4.28
CA PRO A 36 -15.57 8.53 -5.60
C PRO A 36 -14.06 8.50 -5.84
N VAL A 37 -13.24 8.79 -4.83
CA VAL A 37 -11.78 8.77 -4.94
C VAL A 37 -11.27 7.35 -5.19
N VAL A 38 -11.74 6.38 -4.39
CA VAL A 38 -11.38 4.96 -4.55
C VAL A 38 -11.85 4.43 -5.89
N ASN A 39 -13.05 4.78 -6.33
CA ASN A 39 -13.60 4.34 -7.61
C ASN A 39 -12.84 4.94 -8.80
N THR A 40 -12.35 6.18 -8.68
CA THR A 40 -11.49 6.79 -9.71
C THR A 40 -10.16 6.04 -9.82
N ILE A 41 -9.54 5.70 -8.69
CA ILE A 41 -8.30 4.91 -8.65
C ILE A 41 -8.55 3.51 -9.25
N LEU A 42 -9.65 2.85 -8.87
CA LEU A 42 -10.02 1.55 -9.42
C LEU A 42 -10.21 1.62 -10.94
N GLN A 43 -10.88 2.66 -11.43
CA GLN A 43 -11.11 2.86 -12.86
C GLN A 43 -9.79 3.00 -13.62
N ASP A 44 -8.89 3.89 -13.16
CA ASP A 44 -7.57 4.07 -13.75
C ASP A 44 -6.78 2.75 -13.80
N ARG A 45 -6.80 1.98 -12.70
CA ARG A 45 -6.12 0.69 -12.65
C ARG A 45 -6.72 -0.33 -13.61
N LEU A 46 -8.05 -0.39 -13.74
CA LEU A 46 -8.71 -1.32 -14.65
C LEU A 46 -8.55 -0.93 -16.12
N ASP A 47 -8.50 0.37 -16.43
CA ASP A 47 -8.41 0.88 -17.80
C ASP A 47 -6.96 0.93 -18.32
N ASN A 48 -5.99 1.23 -17.44
CA ASN A 48 -4.61 1.49 -17.85
C ASN A 48 -3.63 0.41 -17.36
N LEU A 49 -3.73 -0.02 -16.11
CA LEU A 49 -2.79 -1.00 -15.53
C LEU A 49 -3.12 -2.44 -15.93
N LEU A 50 -4.39 -2.86 -15.78
CA LEU A 50 -4.80 -4.25 -16.01
C LEU A 50 -4.45 -4.77 -17.42
N PRO A 51 -4.65 -4.00 -18.52
CA PRO A 51 -4.26 -4.45 -19.85
C PRO A 51 -2.77 -4.81 -19.97
N GLU A 52 -1.88 -3.99 -19.40
CA GLU A 52 -0.44 -4.24 -19.38
C GLU A 52 -0.13 -5.51 -18.59
N LEU A 53 -0.76 -5.69 -17.42
CA LEU A 53 -0.53 -6.87 -16.58
C LEU A 53 -1.03 -8.17 -17.21
N MET A 54 -2.17 -8.14 -17.91
CA MET A 54 -2.67 -9.29 -18.67
C MET A 54 -1.75 -9.62 -19.84
N GLN A 55 -1.16 -8.62 -20.48
CA GLN A 55 -0.16 -8.81 -21.53
C GLN A 55 1.12 -9.46 -20.97
N ASP A 56 1.71 -8.88 -19.92
CA ASP A 56 2.94 -9.36 -19.29
C ASP A 56 2.79 -10.78 -18.70
N SER A 57 1.59 -11.10 -18.20
CA SER A 57 1.26 -12.42 -17.66
C SER A 57 0.84 -13.42 -18.75
N SER A 58 0.79 -13.00 -20.02
CA SER A 58 0.35 -13.82 -21.15
C SER A 58 -1.02 -14.47 -20.92
N LEU A 59 -2.00 -13.68 -20.46
CA LEU A 59 -3.38 -14.12 -20.24
C LEU A 59 -4.30 -13.47 -21.28
N ASP A 60 -5.15 -14.30 -21.88
CA ASP A 60 -6.21 -13.84 -22.80
C ASP A 60 -7.48 -13.56 -22.01
N MET A 61 -7.76 -14.38 -20.99
CA MET A 61 -8.86 -14.21 -20.08
C MET A 61 -8.39 -14.38 -18.65
N TRP A 62 -8.99 -13.63 -17.73
CA TRP A 62 -8.83 -13.82 -16.30
C TRP A 62 -10.21 -13.95 -15.65
N ILE A 63 -10.42 -15.04 -14.90
CA ILE A 63 -11.67 -15.35 -14.24
C ILE A 63 -11.44 -15.32 -12.72
N VAL A 64 -12.16 -14.44 -12.05
CA VAL A 64 -12.11 -14.28 -10.60
C VAL A 64 -13.45 -14.68 -10.00
N ILE A 65 -13.44 -15.68 -9.13
CA ILE A 65 -14.65 -16.29 -8.57
C ILE A 65 -14.62 -16.18 -7.06
N TYR A 66 -15.67 -15.57 -6.50
CA TYR A 66 -15.90 -15.51 -5.07
C TYR A 66 -17.24 -16.14 -4.70
N ARG A 67 -17.25 -16.70 -3.50
CA ARG A 67 -18.46 -17.10 -2.78
C ARG A 67 -18.64 -16.11 -1.65
N GLU A 68 -19.88 -15.66 -1.45
CA GLU A 68 -20.28 -14.83 -0.32
C GLU A 68 -19.68 -15.35 1.00
N TYR A 69 -19.07 -14.44 1.77
CA TYR A 69 -18.36 -14.70 3.03
C TYR A 69 -17.02 -15.45 2.89
N SER A 70 -16.44 -15.53 1.70
CA SER A 70 -15.14 -16.15 1.42
C SER A 70 -14.25 -15.26 0.53
N GLU A 71 -14.41 -13.94 0.65
CA GLU A 71 -13.63 -12.95 -0.08
C GLU A 71 -12.21 -12.81 0.48
N ASP A 72 -11.23 -12.64 -0.41
CA ASP A 72 -9.85 -12.32 -0.05
C ASP A 72 -9.55 -10.83 -0.29
N ALA A 73 -8.30 -10.41 -0.06
CA ALA A 73 -7.87 -9.04 -0.28
C ALA A 73 -7.99 -8.59 -1.74
N LEU A 74 -7.90 -9.52 -2.70
CA LEU A 74 -7.99 -9.22 -4.13
C LEU A 74 -9.42 -8.78 -4.48
N PHE A 75 -10.46 -9.40 -3.92
CA PHE A 75 -11.86 -9.02 -4.18
C PHE A 75 -12.08 -7.52 -3.96
N TYR A 76 -11.69 -7.03 -2.79
CA TYR A 76 -11.87 -5.63 -2.38
C TYR A 76 -11.04 -4.64 -3.20
N SER A 77 -10.04 -5.13 -3.93
CA SER A 77 -9.25 -4.31 -4.86
C SER A 77 -9.82 -4.26 -6.27
N LEU A 78 -10.79 -5.13 -6.61
CA LEU A 78 -11.41 -5.22 -7.94
C LEU A 78 -12.82 -4.64 -7.97
N VAL A 79 -13.50 -4.49 -6.84
CA VAL A 79 -14.88 -4.00 -6.81
C VAL A 79 -14.97 -2.52 -6.40
N PRO A 80 -15.89 -1.74 -6.99
CA PRO A 80 -16.08 -0.35 -6.62
C PRO A 80 -16.73 -0.23 -5.24
N GLN A 81 -16.38 0.83 -4.51
CA GLN A 81 -17.11 1.26 -3.33
C GLN A 81 -18.52 1.76 -3.73
N PRO A 82 -19.57 1.52 -2.92
CA PRO A 82 -19.54 0.95 -1.57
C PRO A 82 -19.78 -0.58 -1.53
N THR A 83 -19.34 -1.34 -2.52
CA THR A 83 -19.47 -2.81 -2.51
C THR A 83 -18.77 -3.37 -1.28
N PHE A 84 -19.53 -4.04 -0.42
CA PHE A 84 -19.06 -4.45 0.91
C PHE A 84 -18.70 -5.93 0.99
N ALA A 85 -19.29 -6.77 0.14
CA ALA A 85 -19.03 -8.22 0.08
C ALA A 85 -19.45 -8.75 -1.29
N ALA A 86 -18.95 -9.94 -1.64
CA ALA A 86 -19.53 -10.68 -2.74
C ALA A 86 -20.98 -11.05 -2.37
N ARG A 87 -21.87 -11.10 -3.34
CA ARG A 87 -23.27 -11.49 -3.10
C ARG A 87 -23.53 -12.79 -3.85
N ARG A 88 -23.78 -13.88 -3.13
CA ARG A 88 -23.85 -15.25 -3.65
C ARG A 88 -22.55 -15.64 -4.36
N THR A 89 -22.63 -16.36 -5.48
CA THR A 89 -21.50 -16.58 -6.38
C THR A 89 -21.29 -15.33 -7.21
N THR A 90 -20.16 -14.66 -7.01
CA THR A 90 -19.73 -13.50 -7.79
C THR A 90 -18.60 -13.91 -8.73
N ILE A 91 -18.79 -13.68 -10.02
CA ILE A 91 -17.82 -14.03 -11.06
C ILE A 91 -17.50 -12.76 -11.83
N LEU A 92 -16.25 -12.32 -11.76
CA LEU A 92 -15.68 -11.26 -12.59
C LEU A 92 -14.90 -11.91 -13.72
N VAL A 93 -15.09 -11.41 -14.94
CA VAL A 93 -14.37 -11.88 -16.12
C VAL A 93 -13.72 -10.68 -16.79
N PHE A 94 -12.44 -10.84 -17.09
CA PHE A 94 -11.62 -9.89 -17.82
C PHE A 94 -11.17 -10.57 -19.10
N ASN A 95 -11.60 -10.06 -20.25
CA ASN A 95 -11.30 -10.61 -21.56
C ASN A 95 -10.42 -9.62 -22.33
N LYS A 96 -9.19 -10.00 -22.64
CA LYS A 96 -8.26 -9.16 -23.38
C LYS A 96 -8.46 -9.39 -24.87
N ASP A 97 -8.76 -8.32 -25.58
CA ASP A 97 -8.81 -8.30 -27.04
C ASP A 97 -7.38 -8.40 -27.61
N PRO A 98 -7.09 -9.40 -28.45
CA PRO A 98 -5.73 -9.65 -28.94
C PRO A 98 -5.25 -8.63 -29.97
N GLU A 99 -6.14 -7.87 -30.61
CA GLU A 99 -5.80 -6.91 -31.65
C GLU A 99 -5.58 -5.51 -31.07
N THR A 100 -6.41 -5.12 -30.10
CA THR A 100 -6.42 -3.78 -29.52
C THR A 100 -5.74 -3.70 -28.16
N ASN A 101 -5.43 -4.85 -27.54
CA ASN A 101 -4.95 -4.98 -26.16
C ASN A 101 -5.93 -4.40 -25.12
N LYS A 102 -7.17 -4.06 -25.49
CA LYS A 102 -8.17 -3.59 -24.54
C LYS A 102 -8.72 -4.75 -23.73
N VAL A 103 -9.03 -4.50 -22.46
CA VAL A 103 -9.67 -5.49 -21.58
C VAL A 103 -11.14 -5.18 -21.44
N GLU A 104 -11.98 -6.01 -22.03
CA GLU A 104 -13.40 -6.04 -21.71
C GLU A 104 -13.60 -6.63 -20.32
N ARG A 105 -14.51 -6.02 -19.55
CA ARG A 105 -14.79 -6.36 -18.16
C ARG A 105 -16.28 -6.62 -18.01
N PHE A 106 -16.67 -7.76 -17.49
CA PHE A 106 -18.07 -8.06 -17.19
C PHE A 106 -18.19 -8.98 -15.99
N SER A 107 -19.42 -9.11 -15.49
CA SER A 107 -19.73 -10.07 -14.44
C SER A 107 -20.71 -11.12 -14.93
N VAL A 108 -20.58 -12.34 -14.43
CA VAL A 108 -21.59 -13.40 -14.54
C VAL A 108 -22.18 -13.58 -13.15
N SER A 109 -22.91 -12.56 -12.69
CA SER A 109 -23.36 -12.44 -11.30
C SER A 109 -24.81 -11.99 -11.23
N ARG A 110 -25.55 -12.41 -10.20
CA ARG A 110 -26.99 -12.08 -10.08
C ARG A 110 -27.25 -10.59 -9.95
N TYR A 111 -26.34 -9.90 -9.26
CA TYR A 111 -26.44 -8.46 -9.02
C TYR A 111 -25.33 -7.75 -9.79
N PRO A 112 -25.62 -6.58 -10.38
CA PRO A 112 -24.60 -5.76 -11.01
C PRO A 112 -23.58 -5.26 -9.98
N ILE A 113 -22.34 -5.08 -10.41
CA ILE A 113 -21.22 -4.63 -9.56
C ILE A 113 -20.83 -3.23 -10.03
N GLY A 114 -21.63 -2.25 -9.60
CA GLY A 114 -21.54 -0.87 -10.06
C GLY A 114 -21.64 -0.76 -11.59
N GLU A 115 -21.13 0.36 -12.12
CA GLU A 115 -21.02 0.59 -13.58
C GLU A 115 -19.76 -0.07 -14.18
N PHE A 116 -18.91 -0.66 -13.34
CA PHE A 116 -17.61 -1.21 -13.72
C PHE A 116 -17.71 -2.58 -14.41
N TYR A 117 -18.76 -3.34 -14.09
CA TYR A 117 -18.95 -4.70 -14.58
C TYR A 117 -20.40 -4.92 -15.02
N PRO A 118 -20.71 -4.65 -16.30
CA PRO A 118 -21.99 -5.05 -16.89
C PRO A 118 -22.25 -6.54 -16.62
N THR A 119 -23.46 -6.89 -16.18
CA THR A 119 -23.81 -8.31 -15.99
C THR A 119 -24.19 -8.94 -17.32
N ARG A 120 -23.63 -10.11 -17.60
CA ARG A 120 -23.95 -10.95 -18.77
C ARG A 120 -24.78 -12.18 -18.42
N TRP A 121 -25.46 -12.13 -17.26
CA TRP A 121 -26.40 -13.14 -16.82
C TRP A 121 -27.69 -12.50 -16.32
N GLU A 122 -28.81 -12.85 -16.96
CA GLU A 122 -30.13 -12.27 -16.69
C GLU A 122 -30.84 -12.89 -15.46
N GLY A 123 -30.16 -13.81 -14.77
CA GLY A 123 -30.69 -14.51 -13.59
C GLY A 123 -31.14 -15.94 -13.88
N GLY A 124 -31.64 -16.61 -12.84
CA GLY A 124 -31.96 -18.04 -12.88
C GLY A 124 -31.38 -18.81 -11.68
N SER A 125 -31.16 -20.10 -11.88
CA SER A 125 -30.52 -21.01 -10.92
C SER A 125 -29.00 -20.83 -10.91
N LEU A 126 -28.33 -21.34 -9.86
CA LEU A 126 -26.87 -21.36 -9.79
C LEU A 126 -26.24 -22.18 -10.94
N GLU A 127 -26.89 -23.26 -11.35
CA GLU A 127 -26.45 -24.07 -12.49
C GLU A 127 -26.47 -23.27 -13.79
N GLN A 128 -27.53 -22.49 -14.03
CA GLN A 128 -27.63 -21.61 -15.19
C GLN A 128 -26.57 -20.50 -15.19
N GLN A 129 -26.17 -20.02 -14.01
CA GLN A 129 -25.06 -19.06 -13.89
C GLN A 129 -23.74 -19.65 -14.39
N TRP A 130 -23.42 -20.89 -13.99
CA TRP A 130 -22.20 -21.58 -14.42
C TRP A 130 -22.25 -21.97 -15.90
N GLN A 131 -23.40 -22.42 -16.40
CA GLN A 131 -23.62 -22.65 -17.82
C GLN A 131 -23.37 -21.37 -18.63
N ARG A 132 -23.89 -20.23 -18.18
CA ARG A 132 -23.66 -18.96 -18.86
C ARG A 132 -22.19 -18.55 -18.90
N LEU A 133 -21.43 -18.80 -17.82
CA LEU A 133 -19.98 -18.60 -17.86
C LEU A 133 -19.32 -19.48 -18.92
N ALA A 134 -19.68 -20.75 -19.00
CA ALA A 134 -19.10 -21.69 -19.97
C ALA A 134 -19.42 -21.30 -21.42
N GLU A 135 -20.66 -20.87 -21.69
CA GLU A 135 -21.06 -20.32 -22.99
C GLU A 135 -20.21 -19.12 -23.38
N LEU A 136 -20.03 -18.16 -22.47
CA LEU A 136 -19.21 -16.96 -22.71
C LEU A 136 -17.75 -17.32 -22.99
N VAL A 137 -17.18 -18.29 -22.27
CA VAL A 137 -15.82 -18.79 -22.56
C VAL A 137 -15.76 -19.46 -23.93
N ALA A 138 -16.79 -20.20 -24.32
CA ALA A 138 -16.89 -20.83 -25.64
C ALA A 138 -17.04 -19.82 -26.79
N GLU A 139 -17.84 -18.77 -26.59
CA GLU A 139 -18.05 -17.67 -27.52
C GLU A 139 -16.75 -16.87 -27.76
N ILE A 140 -15.98 -16.63 -26.69
CA ILE A 140 -14.73 -15.84 -26.75
C ILE A 140 -13.54 -16.68 -27.24
N GLU A 141 -13.52 -17.97 -26.91
CA GLU A 141 -12.47 -18.93 -27.27
C GLU A 141 -11.03 -18.54 -26.83
N PRO A 142 -10.80 -18.17 -25.55
CA PRO A 142 -9.47 -17.75 -25.08
C PRO A 142 -8.46 -18.91 -25.11
N LYS A 143 -7.18 -18.65 -25.42
CA LYS A 143 -6.14 -19.68 -25.44
C LYS A 143 -5.51 -19.91 -24.06
N ARG A 144 -5.46 -18.88 -23.23
CA ARG A 144 -4.94 -18.94 -21.85
C ARG A 144 -5.89 -18.25 -20.87
N ILE A 145 -6.40 -19.01 -19.90
CA ILE A 145 -7.40 -18.56 -18.93
C ILE A 145 -6.76 -18.55 -17.54
N GLY A 146 -6.49 -17.37 -17.00
CA GLY A 146 -5.97 -17.19 -15.66
C GLY A 146 -7.05 -17.45 -14.60
N ILE A 147 -6.69 -18.21 -13.57
CA ILE A 147 -7.49 -18.40 -12.35
C ILE A 147 -6.63 -18.20 -11.10
N ASN A 148 -7.25 -17.76 -10.01
CA ASN A 148 -6.54 -17.38 -8.77
C ASN A 148 -6.12 -18.60 -7.94
N ILE A 149 -5.13 -19.31 -8.42
CA ILE A 149 -4.43 -20.39 -7.71
C ILE A 149 -2.96 -20.04 -7.62
N SER A 150 -2.33 -20.37 -6.50
CA SER A 150 -0.90 -20.13 -6.29
C SER A 150 -0.32 -21.14 -5.30
N LYS A 151 0.90 -21.60 -5.59
CA LYS A 151 1.63 -22.46 -4.65
C LYS A 151 2.33 -21.64 -3.57
N ASP A 152 2.86 -20.47 -3.95
CA ASP A 152 3.83 -19.74 -3.14
C ASP A 152 3.21 -18.48 -2.49
N TRP A 153 2.12 -17.95 -3.05
CA TRP A 153 1.55 -16.66 -2.65
C TRP A 153 0.08 -16.76 -2.27
N ALA A 154 -0.19 -16.71 -0.96
CA ALA A 154 -1.56 -16.74 -0.43
C ALA A 154 -2.48 -15.64 -0.98
N LEU A 155 -1.93 -14.48 -1.35
CA LEU A 155 -2.69 -13.37 -1.95
C LEU A 155 -3.21 -13.67 -3.36
N ALA A 156 -2.68 -14.69 -4.02
CA ALA A 156 -3.09 -15.14 -5.35
C ALA A 156 -3.77 -16.51 -5.35
N ASP A 157 -4.00 -17.13 -4.19
CA ASP A 157 -4.61 -18.46 -4.02
C ASP A 157 -6.08 -18.40 -3.55
N GLY A 158 -6.81 -17.39 -4.01
CA GLY A 158 -8.19 -17.11 -3.59
C GLY A 158 -9.25 -18.09 -4.10
N LEU A 159 -8.96 -18.88 -5.15
CA LEU A 159 -9.93 -19.79 -5.74
C LEU A 159 -10.06 -21.06 -4.89
N THR A 160 -11.08 -21.09 -4.03
CA THR A 160 -11.34 -22.27 -3.19
C THR A 160 -11.54 -23.54 -4.02
N ALA A 161 -11.14 -24.69 -3.48
CA ALA A 161 -11.28 -25.99 -4.14
C ALA A 161 -12.73 -26.32 -4.55
N GLY A 162 -13.72 -25.82 -3.79
CA GLY A 162 -15.13 -25.97 -4.14
C GLY A 162 -15.53 -25.17 -5.38
N MET A 163 -15.00 -23.96 -5.55
CA MET A 163 -15.25 -23.12 -6.73
C MET A 163 -14.45 -23.62 -7.94
N HIS A 164 -13.22 -24.09 -7.75
CA HIS A 164 -12.46 -24.75 -8.80
C HIS A 164 -13.22 -25.95 -9.39
N ARG A 165 -13.77 -26.84 -8.54
CA ARG A 165 -14.56 -27.99 -9.01
C ARG A 165 -15.84 -27.59 -9.76
N GLN A 166 -16.47 -26.48 -9.39
CA GLN A 166 -17.61 -25.99 -10.15
C GLN A 166 -17.16 -25.47 -11.52
N LEU A 167 -16.11 -24.65 -11.56
CA LEU A 167 -15.57 -24.13 -12.82
C LEU A 167 -15.23 -25.26 -13.80
N THR A 168 -14.46 -26.26 -13.36
CA THR A 168 -14.06 -27.38 -14.23
C THR A 168 -15.20 -28.32 -14.59
N LYS A 169 -16.29 -28.36 -13.81
CA LYS A 169 -17.47 -29.19 -14.13
C LYS A 169 -18.23 -28.64 -15.34
N TYR A 170 -18.27 -27.31 -15.51
CA TYR A 170 -19.11 -26.65 -16.50
C TYR A 170 -18.34 -26.25 -17.77
N LEU A 171 -17.02 -26.05 -17.68
CA LEU A 171 -16.20 -25.79 -18.87
C LEU A 171 -16.00 -27.07 -19.68
N ASP A 172 -15.99 -26.94 -21.01
CA ASP A 172 -15.51 -28.01 -21.90
C ASP A 172 -14.05 -28.38 -21.57
N ASP A 173 -13.68 -29.64 -21.75
CA ASP A 173 -12.33 -30.16 -21.49
C ASP A 173 -11.24 -29.30 -22.16
N LYS A 174 -11.49 -28.84 -23.39
CA LYS A 174 -10.55 -27.97 -24.13
C LYS A 174 -10.23 -26.65 -23.40
N PHE A 175 -11.15 -26.12 -22.59
CA PHE A 175 -10.95 -24.90 -21.81
C PHE A 175 -10.42 -25.19 -20.41
N VAL A 176 -10.77 -26.35 -19.83
CA VAL A 176 -10.15 -26.84 -18.60
C VAL A 176 -8.64 -26.99 -18.78
N GLU A 177 -8.19 -27.53 -19.92
CA GLU A 177 -6.77 -27.65 -20.27
C GLU A 177 -6.06 -26.30 -20.47
N ARG A 178 -6.81 -25.21 -20.68
CA ARG A 178 -6.29 -23.84 -20.85
C ARG A 178 -6.25 -23.03 -19.56
N LEU A 179 -6.73 -23.58 -18.44
CA LEU A 179 -6.66 -22.95 -17.12
C LEU A 179 -5.20 -22.91 -16.65
N VAL A 180 -4.74 -21.73 -16.23
CA VAL A 180 -3.39 -21.50 -15.73
C VAL A 180 -3.42 -20.62 -14.47
N PRO A 181 -2.42 -20.71 -13.58
CA PRO A 181 -2.28 -19.79 -12.46
C PRO A 181 -2.22 -18.32 -12.91
N ALA A 182 -3.05 -17.48 -12.31
CA ALA A 182 -3.01 -16.02 -12.46
C ALA A 182 -2.05 -15.35 -11.47
N GLU A 183 -1.20 -16.13 -10.78
CA GLU A 183 -0.31 -15.68 -9.70
C GLU A 183 0.46 -14.40 -10.05
N ASN A 184 1.18 -14.40 -11.18
CA ASN A 184 1.95 -13.23 -11.62
C ASN A 184 1.07 -12.00 -11.81
N LEU A 185 -0.12 -12.16 -12.43
CA LEU A 185 -1.05 -11.05 -12.63
C LEU A 185 -1.55 -10.50 -11.29
N VAL A 186 -1.94 -11.37 -10.37
CA VAL A 186 -2.50 -10.97 -9.08
C VAL A 186 -1.45 -10.26 -8.23
N ILE A 187 -0.23 -10.79 -8.16
CA ILE A 187 0.86 -10.14 -7.42
C ILE A 187 1.21 -8.81 -8.05
N ARG A 188 1.36 -8.74 -9.39
CA ARG A 188 1.61 -7.48 -10.09
C ARG A 188 0.49 -6.46 -9.89
N TRP A 189 -0.75 -6.90 -9.86
CA TRP A 189 -1.90 -6.05 -9.55
C TRP A 189 -1.73 -5.48 -8.15
N LEU A 190 -1.51 -6.31 -7.14
CA LEU A 190 -1.43 -5.85 -5.75
C LEU A 190 -0.18 -5.02 -5.46
N GLU A 191 0.95 -5.23 -6.12
CA GLU A 191 2.21 -4.52 -5.82
C GLU A 191 2.40 -3.21 -6.61
N THR A 192 1.83 -3.12 -7.81
CA THR A 192 2.07 -1.96 -8.70
C THR A 192 1.21 -0.78 -8.28
N ARG A 193 1.83 0.39 -8.11
CA ARG A 193 1.15 1.65 -7.80
C ARG A 193 1.11 2.55 -9.02
N THR A 194 -0.07 3.05 -9.32
CA THR A 194 -0.29 4.07 -10.35
C THR A 194 0.24 5.43 -9.87
N GLU A 195 0.49 6.35 -10.80
CA GLU A 195 0.86 7.72 -10.44
C GLU A 195 -0.20 8.41 -9.57
N GLN A 196 -1.48 8.10 -9.81
CA GLN A 196 -2.59 8.64 -9.02
C GLN A 196 -2.55 8.13 -7.58
N GLU A 197 -2.28 6.84 -7.37
CA GLU A 197 -2.06 6.27 -6.04
C GLU A 197 -0.88 6.95 -5.33
N ILE A 198 0.26 7.14 -6.02
CA ILE A 198 1.45 7.78 -5.44
C ILE A 198 1.17 9.23 -5.02
N LYS A 199 0.41 9.99 -5.82
CA LYS A 199 -0.01 11.36 -5.47
C LYS A 199 -0.82 11.38 -4.16
N ASN A 200 -1.79 10.47 -4.03
CA ASN A 200 -2.56 10.32 -2.78
C ASN A 200 -1.71 9.84 -1.60
N TYR A 201 -0.72 8.98 -1.86
CA TYR A 201 0.14 8.40 -0.82
C TYR A 201 0.89 9.48 -0.01
N THR A 202 1.31 10.57 -0.65
CA THR A 202 1.95 11.70 0.04
C THR A 202 1.07 12.31 1.13
N HIS A 203 -0.23 12.44 0.88
CA HIS A 203 -1.21 12.91 1.85
C HIS A 203 -1.46 11.87 2.95
N ILE A 204 -1.54 10.58 2.59
CA ILE A 204 -1.77 9.50 3.55
C ILE A 204 -0.60 9.42 4.56
N VAL A 205 0.65 9.45 4.07
CA VAL A 205 1.84 9.50 4.94
C VAL A 205 1.83 10.76 5.80
N ALA A 206 1.36 11.90 5.27
CA ALA A 206 1.26 13.12 6.06
C ALA A 206 0.28 13.02 7.24
N ILE A 207 -0.80 12.24 7.12
CA ILE A 207 -1.70 11.92 8.25
C ILE A 207 -0.94 11.16 9.34
N ALA A 208 -0.23 10.09 8.98
CA ALA A 208 0.56 9.31 9.93
C ALA A 208 1.59 10.19 10.67
N ARG A 209 2.39 10.97 9.91
CA ARG A 209 3.42 11.86 10.46
C ARG A 209 2.83 12.97 11.33
N GLY A 210 1.67 13.51 10.99
CA GLY A 210 0.99 14.51 11.80
C GLY A 210 0.53 13.97 13.16
N VAL A 211 0.01 12.75 13.19
CA VAL A 211 -0.34 12.08 14.47
C VAL A 211 0.91 11.77 15.29
N ILE A 212 2.00 11.33 14.66
CA ILE A 212 3.29 11.14 15.37
C ILE A 212 3.77 12.47 15.97
N SER A 213 3.73 13.56 15.20
CA SER A 213 4.15 14.89 15.67
C SER A 213 3.34 15.33 16.89
N GLU A 214 2.02 15.13 16.86
CA GLU A 214 1.13 15.39 17.99
C GLU A 214 1.49 14.50 19.20
N ALA A 215 1.68 13.19 18.97
CA ALA A 215 1.98 12.20 20.00
C ALA A 215 3.34 12.42 20.68
N PHE A 216 4.34 12.93 19.96
CA PHE A 216 5.68 13.24 20.50
C PHE A 216 5.76 14.64 21.14
N SER A 217 4.66 15.39 21.17
CA SER A 217 4.61 16.74 21.75
C SER A 217 4.33 16.73 23.26
N ASN A 218 4.53 17.89 23.89
CA ASN A 218 4.15 18.12 25.29
C ASN A 218 2.63 18.07 25.55
N ARG A 219 1.80 17.97 24.50
CA ARG A 219 0.35 17.73 24.66
C ARG A 219 0.08 16.34 25.21
N VAL A 220 0.93 15.37 24.85
CA VAL A 220 0.75 13.95 25.17
C VAL A 220 1.83 13.46 26.14
N ILE A 221 3.07 13.86 25.93
CA ILE A 221 4.20 13.43 26.75
C ILE A 221 4.45 14.42 27.89
N THR A 222 4.27 13.94 29.11
CA THR A 222 4.80 14.55 30.33
C THR A 222 5.96 13.70 30.85
N PRO A 223 7.23 14.13 30.71
CA PRO A 223 8.39 13.37 31.16
C PRO A 223 8.32 13.07 32.66
N GLY A 224 8.60 11.83 33.05
CA GLY A 224 8.47 11.34 34.41
C GLY A 224 7.11 10.75 34.75
N VAL A 225 6.12 10.89 33.86
CA VAL A 225 4.74 10.42 34.05
C VAL A 225 4.30 9.51 32.91
N THR A 226 4.27 10.03 31.67
CA THR A 226 3.78 9.30 30.50
C THR A 226 4.70 8.12 30.17
N THR A 227 4.12 6.95 29.90
CA THR A 227 4.84 5.76 29.43
C THR A 227 4.83 5.64 27.92
N THR A 228 5.71 4.82 27.37
CA THR A 228 5.70 4.48 25.94
C THR A 228 4.41 3.80 25.50
N ASP A 229 3.77 3.02 26.38
CA ASP A 229 2.50 2.35 26.07
C ASP A 229 1.34 3.35 25.99
N ASP A 230 1.33 4.36 26.88
CA ASP A 230 0.33 5.45 26.83
C ASP A 230 0.40 6.19 25.48
N VAL A 231 1.61 6.46 24.97
CA VAL A 231 1.80 7.11 23.67
C VAL A 231 1.35 6.20 22.53
N ALA A 232 1.67 4.90 22.57
CA ALA A 232 1.23 3.94 21.56
C ALA A 232 -0.30 3.86 21.46
N TRP A 233 -0.99 3.78 22.61
CA TRP A 233 -2.45 3.79 22.68
C TRP A 233 -3.06 5.13 22.29
N TYR A 234 -2.42 6.24 22.62
CA TYR A 234 -2.82 7.56 22.15
C TYR A 234 -2.80 7.62 20.61
N ILE A 235 -1.72 7.16 19.97
CA ILE A 235 -1.62 7.12 18.50
C ILE A 235 -2.74 6.25 17.91
N ARG A 236 -2.97 5.05 18.48
CA ARG A 236 -4.04 4.14 18.06
C ARG A 236 -5.40 4.84 18.08
N GLN A 237 -5.75 5.45 19.22
CA GLN A 237 -7.01 6.16 19.39
C GLN A 237 -7.11 7.36 18.44
N ARG A 238 -6.02 8.12 18.28
CA ARG A 238 -6.00 9.31 17.43
C ARG A 238 -6.29 8.99 15.97
N PHE A 239 -5.83 7.85 15.46
CA PHE A 239 -6.18 7.37 14.13
C PHE A 239 -7.68 7.04 14.00
N GLU A 240 -8.26 6.35 14.97
CA GLU A 240 -9.69 6.04 14.99
C GLU A 240 -10.54 7.34 15.07
N ASP A 241 -10.13 8.33 15.88
CA ASP A 241 -10.79 9.64 15.98
C ASP A 241 -10.78 10.42 14.65
N LEU A 242 -9.73 10.22 13.84
CA LEU A 242 -9.62 10.76 12.48
C LEU A 242 -10.40 9.93 11.45
N ASN A 243 -11.08 8.87 11.87
CA ASN A 243 -11.76 7.89 11.02
C ASN A 243 -10.80 7.21 10.01
N VAL A 244 -9.54 6.97 10.38
CA VAL A 244 -8.58 6.20 9.58
C VAL A 244 -8.25 4.91 10.30
N ARG A 245 -8.31 3.79 9.57
CA ARG A 245 -8.09 2.46 10.14
C ARG A 245 -6.60 2.27 10.43
N PRO A 246 -6.19 1.91 11.65
CA PRO A 246 -4.80 1.55 11.90
C PRO A 246 -4.42 0.25 11.19
N TRP A 247 -3.21 0.22 10.60
CA TRP A 247 -2.69 -0.95 9.90
C TRP A 247 -2.27 -2.06 10.87
N PHE A 248 -1.67 -1.68 12.00
CA PHE A 248 -1.33 -2.55 13.12
C PHE A 248 -1.41 -1.75 14.44
N GLN A 249 -1.10 -2.39 15.57
CA GLN A 249 -0.98 -1.69 16.86
C GLN A 249 0.30 -0.84 16.88
N PRO A 250 0.22 0.50 16.94
CA PRO A 250 1.40 1.35 17.00
C PRO A 250 2.35 0.92 18.11
N TYR A 251 3.65 1.06 17.85
CA TYR A 251 4.67 0.75 18.83
C TYR A 251 5.50 1.99 19.13
N VAL A 252 5.84 2.19 20.41
CA VAL A 252 6.72 3.26 20.88
C VAL A 252 7.72 2.65 21.85
N ASN A 253 8.98 3.05 21.73
CA ASN A 253 10.02 2.67 22.68
C ASN A 253 10.97 3.85 22.95
N VAL A 254 11.80 3.69 23.98
CA VAL A 254 12.84 4.68 24.30
C VAL A 254 14.22 4.06 24.44
N GLN A 255 15.22 4.77 23.95
CA GLN A 255 16.63 4.52 24.25
C GLN A 255 17.09 5.54 25.29
N ARG A 256 17.69 5.07 26.39
CA ARG A 256 18.18 5.92 27.48
C ARG A 256 19.68 5.77 27.64
N ARG A 257 20.38 6.88 27.89
CA ARG A 257 21.81 6.85 28.24
C ARG A 257 22.06 5.86 29.39
N GLY A 258 22.98 4.93 29.18
CA GLY A 258 23.30 3.86 30.12
C GLY A 258 22.58 2.54 29.85
N ASP A 259 21.62 2.51 28.92
CA ASP A 259 21.15 1.24 28.36
C ASP A 259 22.31 0.55 27.60
N ASN A 260 22.43 -0.76 27.78
CA ASN A 260 23.45 -1.58 27.14
C ASN A 260 22.80 -2.36 25.99
N TYR A 261 23.36 -2.24 24.80
CA TYR A 261 22.94 -2.96 23.61
C TYR A 261 24.13 -3.74 23.06
N ALA A 262 23.89 -4.97 22.58
CA ALA A 262 24.90 -5.69 21.82
C ALA A 262 25.26 -4.91 20.55
N ALA A 263 26.49 -5.03 20.07
CA ALA A 263 26.94 -4.33 18.87
C ALA A 263 26.14 -4.70 17.61
N ASP A 264 25.50 -5.87 17.61
CA ASP A 264 24.67 -6.44 16.55
C ASP A 264 23.16 -6.43 16.89
N ALA A 265 22.74 -5.63 17.89
CA ALA A 265 21.35 -5.53 18.27
C ALA A 265 20.48 -5.04 17.10
N LYS A 266 19.56 -5.90 16.63
CA LYS A 266 18.63 -5.59 15.52
C LYS A 266 17.58 -4.55 15.89
N PHE A 267 17.24 -4.46 17.17
CA PHE A 267 16.27 -3.50 17.70
C PHE A 267 16.88 -2.80 18.90
N MET A 268 16.75 -1.48 18.92
CA MET A 268 17.15 -0.65 20.05
C MET A 268 15.91 -0.07 20.73
N GLY A 269 16.06 0.24 22.01
CA GLY A 269 15.00 0.81 22.85
C GLY A 269 14.31 -0.22 23.74
N LYS A 270 13.60 0.28 24.75
CA LYS A 270 12.87 -0.49 25.75
C LYS A 270 11.42 0.01 25.83
N SER A 271 10.48 -0.93 25.97
CA SER A 271 9.05 -0.67 26.16
C SER A 271 8.42 -1.86 26.90
N PRO A 272 7.42 -1.65 27.79
CA PRO A 272 6.93 -0.36 28.26
C PRO A 272 7.94 0.34 29.18
N ARG A 273 8.03 1.68 29.12
CA ARG A 273 8.88 2.46 30.04
C ARG A 273 8.32 3.87 30.24
N VAL A 274 8.43 4.40 31.46
CA VAL A 274 8.18 5.83 31.73
C VAL A 274 9.20 6.66 30.96
N ILE A 275 8.71 7.58 30.12
CA ILE A 275 9.52 8.48 29.30
C ILE A 275 10.19 9.51 30.20
N GLN A 276 11.49 9.72 30.05
CA GLN A 276 12.27 10.65 30.85
C GLN A 276 12.95 11.69 29.95
N ARG A 277 13.34 12.81 30.55
CA ARG A 277 14.20 13.78 29.87
C ARG A 277 15.54 13.16 29.52
N GLY A 278 15.99 13.40 28.30
CA GLY A 278 17.20 12.82 27.71
C GLY A 278 17.00 11.49 27.00
N ASP A 279 15.76 10.99 26.91
CA ASP A 279 15.42 9.80 26.13
C ASP A 279 15.33 10.13 24.64
N VAL A 280 15.81 9.19 23.81
CA VAL A 280 15.51 9.12 22.39
C VAL A 280 14.26 8.27 22.22
N LEU A 281 13.25 8.80 21.55
CA LEU A 281 12.01 8.12 21.22
C LEU A 281 12.12 7.48 19.84
N HIS A 282 11.51 6.33 19.67
CA HIS A 282 11.25 5.72 18.37
C HIS A 282 9.80 5.25 18.35
N THR A 283 9.14 5.43 17.20
CA THR A 283 7.81 4.85 16.97
C THR A 283 7.76 4.16 15.62
N ASP A 284 6.90 3.16 15.53
CA ASP A 284 6.49 2.49 14.31
C ASP A 284 4.96 2.47 14.25
N VAL A 285 4.40 3.07 13.20
CA VAL A 285 2.96 3.27 13.03
C VAL A 285 2.53 3.03 11.60
N GLY A 286 1.27 2.63 11.41
CA GLY A 286 0.69 2.50 10.08
C GLY A 286 -0.81 2.78 10.09
N ILE A 287 -1.30 3.36 9.00
CA ILE A 287 -2.74 3.53 8.74
C ILE A 287 -3.08 2.96 7.37
N CYS A 288 -4.34 2.59 7.17
CA CYS A 288 -4.91 2.30 5.87
C CYS A 288 -5.99 3.32 5.52
N TYR A 289 -5.78 4.04 4.43
CA TYR A 289 -6.66 5.09 3.94
C TYR A 289 -6.68 5.10 2.41
N LEU A 290 -7.88 5.23 1.81
CA LEU A 290 -8.08 5.20 0.35
C LEU A 290 -7.37 4.00 -0.32
N THR A 291 -7.62 2.79 0.21
CA THR A 291 -7.07 1.50 -0.26
C THR A 291 -5.55 1.32 -0.16
N LEU A 292 -4.83 2.28 0.40
CA LEU A 292 -3.38 2.21 0.60
C LEU A 292 -3.07 2.16 2.09
N CYS A 293 -2.02 1.43 2.46
CA CYS A 293 -1.53 1.37 3.83
C CYS A 293 -0.12 1.95 3.93
N THR A 294 0.17 2.60 5.06
CA THR A 294 1.51 3.11 5.38
C THR A 294 2.18 2.24 6.44
N ASP A 295 3.50 2.33 6.46
CA ASP A 295 4.38 1.84 7.51
C ASP A 295 5.40 2.96 7.72
N THR A 296 5.39 3.60 8.88
CA THR A 296 6.06 4.88 9.11
C THR A 296 6.73 4.88 10.47
N GLN A 297 8.06 4.96 10.42
CA GLN A 297 8.89 5.07 11.59
C GLN A 297 9.48 6.49 11.71
N GLU A 298 9.48 7.02 12.92
CA GLU A 298 10.01 8.37 13.21
C GLU A 298 10.74 8.37 14.56
N MET A 299 11.72 9.26 14.66
CA MET A 299 12.56 9.44 15.84
C MET A 299 12.23 10.74 16.56
N GLY A 300 12.30 10.72 17.89
CA GLY A 300 12.09 11.91 18.74
C GLY A 300 13.17 12.04 19.81
N TYR A 301 13.24 13.20 20.46
CA TYR A 301 14.13 13.41 21.60
C TYR A 301 13.47 14.30 22.65
N VAL A 302 13.51 13.85 23.91
CA VAL A 302 12.97 14.63 25.03
C VAL A 302 14.08 15.48 25.64
N LEU A 303 14.04 16.80 25.45
CA LEU A 303 15.07 17.70 25.97
C LEU A 303 15.23 17.61 27.50
N ARG A 304 16.48 17.65 27.97
CA ARG A 304 16.83 17.93 29.36
C ARG A 304 16.52 19.39 29.71
N PHE A 305 16.36 19.69 31.00
CA PHE A 305 15.96 21.02 31.47
C PHE A 305 16.85 22.16 30.94
N ALA A 306 18.15 21.93 30.77
CA ALA A 306 19.09 22.94 30.27
C ALA A 306 19.28 22.92 28.74
N GLU A 307 18.69 21.95 28.05
CA GLU A 307 18.83 21.82 26.60
C GLU A 307 17.75 22.65 25.90
N LYS A 308 18.17 23.41 24.88
CA LYS A 308 17.26 24.15 23.99
C LYS A 308 17.12 23.47 22.62
N GLU A 309 18.03 22.54 22.32
CA GLU A 309 18.20 21.91 21.02
C GLU A 309 18.59 20.45 21.22
N VAL A 310 18.26 19.60 20.24
CA VAL A 310 18.71 18.20 20.24
C VAL A 310 20.25 18.14 20.24
N PRO A 311 20.89 17.33 21.09
CA PRO A 311 22.34 17.18 21.12
C PRO A 311 22.95 16.88 19.75
N LYS A 312 24.09 17.51 19.44
CA LYS A 312 24.75 17.38 18.13
C LYS A 312 24.96 15.92 17.72
N GLY A 313 25.45 15.07 18.63
CA GLY A 313 25.69 13.65 18.31
C GLY A 313 24.45 12.87 17.87
N LEU A 314 23.26 13.24 18.36
CA LEU A 314 22.00 12.63 17.91
C LEU A 314 21.56 13.17 16.55
N LYS A 315 21.78 14.47 16.29
CA LYS A 315 21.56 15.08 14.96
C LYS A 315 22.48 14.45 13.91
N ASP A 316 23.75 14.24 14.24
CA ASP A 316 24.73 13.58 13.37
C ASP A 316 24.33 12.11 13.10
N ALA A 317 23.92 11.36 14.14
CA ALA A 317 23.45 9.98 13.97
C ALA A 317 22.19 9.87 13.09
N LEU A 318 21.23 10.80 13.23
CA LEU A 318 20.06 10.86 12.34
C LEU A 318 20.47 11.18 10.89
N ALA A 319 21.44 12.07 10.70
CA ALA A 319 21.96 12.40 9.38
C ALA A 319 22.62 11.19 8.70
N ASP A 320 23.39 10.38 9.44
CA ASP A 320 23.96 9.13 8.94
C ASP A 320 22.87 8.12 8.54
N GLY A 321 21.81 7.99 9.36
CA GLY A 321 20.65 7.16 9.05
C GLY A 321 19.92 7.60 7.78
N ASN A 322 19.73 8.91 7.58
CA ASN A 322 19.13 9.47 6.37
C ASN A 322 20.02 9.24 5.14
N ALA A 323 21.34 9.43 5.27
CA ALA A 323 22.28 9.16 4.19
C ALA A 323 22.27 7.68 3.77
N TRP A 324 22.08 6.75 4.72
CA TRP A 324 21.87 5.34 4.42
C TRP A 324 20.57 5.10 3.65
N GLN A 325 19.45 5.72 4.05
CA GLN A 325 18.17 5.62 3.33
C GLN A 325 18.29 6.15 1.89
N ASP A 326 18.93 7.30 1.70
CA ASP A 326 19.18 7.88 0.37
C ASP A 326 20.05 6.95 -0.48
N THR A 327 21.08 6.35 0.12
CA THR A 327 21.98 5.41 -0.56
C THR A 327 21.22 4.18 -1.07
N MET A 328 20.29 3.65 -0.26
CA MET A 328 19.43 2.52 -0.63
C MET A 328 18.46 2.91 -1.74
N THR A 329 17.72 4.01 -1.57
CA THR A 329 16.67 4.44 -2.52
C THR A 329 17.23 4.84 -3.89
N GLN A 330 18.45 5.38 -3.95
CA GLN A 330 19.17 5.63 -5.21
C GLN A 330 19.45 4.35 -6.01
N GLN A 331 19.37 3.16 -5.40
CA GLN A 331 19.51 1.89 -6.11
C GLN A 331 18.21 1.40 -6.74
N PHE A 332 17.07 2.04 -6.45
CA PHE A 332 15.79 1.66 -7.03
C PHE A 332 15.79 2.01 -8.53
N LYS A 333 15.66 0.97 -9.36
CA LYS A 333 15.62 1.11 -10.81
C LYS A 333 14.79 -0.02 -11.40
N THR A 334 13.87 0.33 -12.30
CA THR A 334 13.07 -0.64 -13.05
C THR A 334 13.95 -1.70 -13.70
N GLY A 335 13.54 -2.96 -13.58
CA GLY A 335 14.27 -4.12 -14.08
C GLY A 335 15.31 -4.71 -13.13
N ARG A 336 15.63 -4.06 -12.00
CA ARG A 336 16.47 -4.66 -10.95
C ARG A 336 15.65 -5.55 -10.03
N THR A 337 16.22 -6.69 -9.66
CA THR A 337 15.70 -7.53 -8.57
C THR A 337 15.99 -6.90 -7.20
N GLY A 338 15.24 -7.31 -6.18
CA GLY A 338 15.50 -6.90 -4.80
C GLY A 338 16.91 -7.25 -4.32
N ASN A 339 17.45 -8.40 -4.75
CA ASN A 339 18.81 -8.82 -4.40
C ASN A 339 19.88 -7.92 -5.03
N GLU A 340 19.69 -7.49 -6.28
CA GLU A 340 20.61 -6.54 -6.93
C GLU A 340 20.54 -5.15 -6.28
N ILE A 341 19.35 -4.71 -5.88
CA ILE A 341 19.18 -3.45 -5.13
C ILE A 341 19.95 -3.55 -3.81
N LEU A 342 19.79 -4.63 -3.06
CA LEU A 342 20.47 -4.87 -1.79
C LEU A 342 22.00 -4.89 -1.94
N ASP A 343 22.53 -5.68 -2.88
CA ASP A 343 23.98 -5.78 -3.11
C ASP A 343 24.62 -4.44 -3.50
N ARG A 344 23.94 -3.68 -4.37
CA ARG A 344 24.38 -2.33 -4.75
C ARG A 344 24.33 -1.36 -3.59
N ALA A 345 23.29 -1.43 -2.75
CA ALA A 345 23.16 -0.57 -1.58
C ALA A 345 24.30 -0.84 -0.58
N LYS A 346 24.65 -2.11 -0.34
CA LYS A 346 25.81 -2.48 0.51
C LYS A 346 27.12 -1.91 -0.03
N THR A 347 27.33 -2.03 -1.34
CA THR A 347 28.53 -1.51 -2.00
C THR A 347 28.62 0.01 -1.88
N ALA A 348 27.50 0.71 -2.12
CA ALA A 348 27.43 2.16 -2.03
C ALA A 348 27.63 2.66 -0.58
N ALA A 349 27.01 2.01 0.40
CA ALA A 349 27.16 2.34 1.81
C ALA A 349 28.62 2.18 2.29
N LYS A 350 29.30 1.10 1.88
CA LYS A 350 30.73 0.89 2.17
C LYS A 350 31.60 2.00 1.58
N LYS A 351 31.32 2.44 0.35
CA LYS A 351 32.03 3.55 -0.30
C LYS A 351 31.80 4.87 0.43
N ALA A 352 30.59 5.10 0.92
CA ALA A 352 30.24 6.25 1.74
C ALA A 352 30.76 6.16 3.19
N LYS A 353 31.42 5.05 3.57
CA LYS A 353 31.92 4.75 4.92
C LYS A 353 30.81 4.74 5.99
N LEU A 354 29.58 4.40 5.59
CA LEU A 354 28.47 4.19 6.50
C LEU A 354 28.58 2.80 7.15
N ASN A 355 28.38 2.72 8.46
CA ASN A 355 28.27 1.45 9.18
C ASN A 355 26.85 0.91 9.01
N ALA A 356 26.57 0.32 7.85
CA ALA A 356 25.24 -0.13 7.47
C ALA A 356 24.98 -1.60 7.86
N SER A 357 23.80 -1.89 8.40
CA SER A 357 23.39 -3.22 8.85
C SER A 357 22.72 -4.09 7.76
N ILE A 358 22.90 -3.74 6.48
CA ILE A 358 22.25 -4.41 5.34
C ILE A 358 22.99 -5.60 4.80
#